data_AF-V5HEN1-F1
#
_entry.id   AF-V5HEN1-F1
#
_cell.length_a   1.000
_cell.length_b   1.000
_cell.length_c   1.000
_cell.angle_alpha   90.00
_cell.angle_beta   90.00
_cell.angle_gamma   90.00
#
_symmetry.space_group_name_H-M   'P 1'
#
loop_
_entity.id
_entity.type
_entity.pdbx_description
1 polymer ?
#
loop_
_entity_poly.entity_id
_entity_poly.type
_entity_poly.pdbx_seq_one_letter_code
_entity_poly.pdbx_strand_id
1 'polypeptide(L)'
;MHLQNHFHGNVNLLLTVKWLDEQHLSFADSQWPKVIQSLARTEPLLLHFRELRRKSKAHLPESLYRESLQFELQLERQQQADIVAVLHQLPLTAVTQPHLINDYCRQLGAQQLAEIFNKQIHD
;
A
#
# COMPACT_ATOMS: atom_id res chain seq x y z
N MET A 1 -8.41 7.30 1.68
CA MET A 1 -9.59 6.41 1.77
C MET A 1 -10.24 6.10 0.41
N HIS A 2 -10.30 7.03 -0.56
CA HIS A 2 -10.93 6.73 -1.86
C HIS A 2 -10.24 5.61 -2.65
N LEU A 3 -8.90 5.60 -2.74
CA LEU A 3 -8.14 4.55 -3.45
C LEU A 3 -8.43 3.14 -2.91
N GLN A 4 -8.37 2.97 -1.59
CA GLN A 4 -8.62 1.68 -0.94
C GLN A 4 -10.09 1.25 -1.02
N ASN A 5 -11.02 2.19 -0.80
CA ASN A 5 -12.44 1.86 -0.69
C ASN A 5 -13.14 1.71 -2.06
N HIS A 6 -12.64 2.37 -3.12
CA HIS A 6 -13.30 2.38 -4.44
C HIS A 6 -12.49 1.68 -5.52
N PHE A 7 -11.17 1.59 -5.37
CA PHE A 7 -10.28 1.00 -6.37
C PHE A 7 -9.50 -0.21 -5.82
N HIS A 8 -9.81 -0.65 -4.59
CA HIS A 8 -9.14 -1.75 -3.90
C HIS A 8 -7.61 -1.62 -3.87
N GLY A 9 -7.11 -0.38 -3.95
CA GLY A 9 -5.68 -0.11 -3.94
C GLY A 9 -5.09 -0.34 -2.55
N ASN A 10 -3.92 -0.95 -2.52
CA ASN A 10 -3.16 -1.16 -1.32
C ASN A 10 -2.40 0.12 -0.95
N VAL A 11 -2.76 0.70 0.20
CA VAL A 11 -2.18 1.96 0.66
C VAL A 11 -0.69 1.81 1.00
N ASN A 12 -0.27 0.67 1.56
CA ASN A 12 1.14 0.44 1.89
C ASN A 12 2.01 0.42 0.62
N LEU A 13 1.54 -0.23 -0.45
CA LEU A 13 2.20 -0.23 -1.75
C LEU A 13 2.23 1.17 -2.35
N LEU A 14 1.12 1.92 -2.31
CA LEU A 14 1.10 3.33 -2.76
C LEU A 14 2.17 4.16 -2.04
N LEU A 15 2.26 4.04 -0.72
CA LEU A 15 3.25 4.76 0.08
C LEU A 15 4.67 4.36 -0.32
N THR A 16 4.92 3.08 -0.57
CA THR A 16 6.22 2.60 -1.01
C THR A 16 6.61 3.12 -2.40
N VAL A 17 5.70 3.09 -3.37
CA VAL A 17 5.99 3.58 -4.72
C VAL A 17 6.14 5.10 -4.76
N LYS A 18 5.40 5.82 -3.90
CA LYS A 18 5.60 7.25 -3.68
C LYS A 18 6.99 7.56 -3.13
N TRP A 19 7.43 6.81 -2.13
CA TRP A 19 8.77 6.96 -1.59
C TRP A 19 9.86 6.71 -2.65
N LEU A 20 9.70 5.67 -3.48
CA LEU A 20 10.63 5.41 -4.59
C LEU A 20 10.66 6.58 -5.59
N ASP A 21 9.49 7.08 -5.99
CA ASP A 21 9.37 8.24 -6.88
C ASP A 21 10.06 9.49 -6.28
N GLU A 22 9.90 9.74 -4.98
CA GLU A 22 10.57 10.83 -4.26
C GLU A 22 12.10 10.66 -4.20
N GLN A 23 12.59 9.42 -4.19
CA GLN A 23 14.02 9.12 -4.28
C GLN A 23 14.53 9.05 -5.74
N HIS A 24 13.69 9.34 -6.74
CA HIS A 24 14.02 9.18 -8.16
C HIS A 24 14.47 7.75 -8.52
N LEU A 25 13.90 6.74 -7.85
CA LEU A 25 14.18 5.33 -8.08
C LEU A 25 12.97 4.66 -8.74
N SER A 26 13.24 3.74 -9.65
CA SER A 26 12.22 2.94 -10.32
C SER A 26 12.67 1.50 -10.50
N PHE A 27 11.72 0.64 -10.87
CA PHE A 27 11.96 -0.75 -11.29
C PHE A 27 11.23 -1.02 -12.60
N ALA A 28 11.71 -2.00 -13.38
CA ALA A 28 11.11 -2.33 -14.65
C ALA A 28 9.66 -2.84 -14.49
N ASP A 29 8.78 -2.52 -15.45
CA ASP A 29 7.36 -2.93 -15.40
C ASP A 29 7.15 -4.44 -15.21
N SER A 30 8.07 -5.24 -15.73
CA SER A 30 8.11 -6.69 -15.54
C SER A 30 8.15 -7.14 -14.06
N GLN A 31 8.50 -6.26 -13.13
CA GLN A 31 8.63 -6.55 -11.70
C GLN A 31 7.34 -6.26 -10.91
N TRP A 32 6.36 -5.56 -11.49
CA TRP A 32 5.07 -5.30 -10.83
C TRP A 32 4.40 -6.57 -10.30
N PRO A 33 4.33 -7.70 -11.04
CA PRO A 33 3.75 -8.93 -10.52
C PRO A 33 4.43 -9.42 -9.24
N LYS A 34 5.76 -9.31 -9.15
CA LYS A 34 6.53 -9.72 -7.96
C LYS A 34 6.22 -8.82 -6.76
N VAL A 35 6.13 -7.51 -6.99
CA VAL A 35 5.77 -6.53 -5.94
C VAL A 35 4.33 -6.76 -5.45
N ILE A 36 3.37 -6.95 -6.36
CA ILE A 36 1.97 -7.24 -6.01
C ILE A 36 1.85 -8.58 -5.26
N GLN A 37 2.62 -9.59 -5.66
CA GLN A 37 2.62 -10.89 -5.00
C GLN A 37 3.07 -10.83 -3.53
N SER A 38 3.91 -9.85 -3.15
CA SER A 38 4.28 -9.63 -1.74
C SER A 38 3.07 -9.35 -0.83
N LEU A 39 1.97 -8.85 -1.40
CA LEU A 39 0.74 -8.54 -0.68
C LEU A 39 -0.14 -9.78 -0.46
N ALA A 40 0.05 -10.86 -1.20
CA ALA A 40 -0.90 -11.97 -1.29
C ALA A 40 -1.19 -12.64 0.06
N ARG A 41 -0.21 -12.66 0.97
CA ARG A 41 -0.35 -13.27 2.29
C ARG A 41 -1.06 -12.35 3.29
N THR A 42 -0.82 -11.05 3.22
CA THR A 42 -1.25 -10.07 4.25
C THR A 42 -2.53 -9.34 3.88
N GLU A 43 -2.78 -9.09 2.59
CA GLU A 43 -3.94 -8.32 2.13
C GLU A 43 -5.28 -9.00 2.47
N PRO A 44 -5.50 -10.31 2.22
CA PRO A 44 -6.77 -10.94 2.56
C PRO A 44 -7.05 -10.92 4.07
N LEU A 45 -5.99 -11.11 4.88
CA LEU A 45 -6.08 -11.06 6.35
C LEU A 45 -6.45 -9.63 6.80
N LEU A 46 -5.76 -8.62 6.30
CA LEU A 46 -6.05 -7.21 6.62
C LEU A 46 -7.48 -6.82 6.28
N LEU A 47 -7.98 -7.21 5.11
CA LEU A 47 -9.37 -6.94 4.70
C LEU A 47 -10.36 -7.60 5.65
N HIS A 48 -10.12 -8.88 5.99
CA HIS A 48 -10.98 -9.62 6.93
C HIS A 48 -11.00 -8.98 8.32
N PHE A 49 -9.84 -8.64 8.89
CA PHE A 49 -9.75 -8.01 10.20
C PHE A 49 -10.37 -6.62 10.23
N ARG A 50 -10.20 -5.82 9.17
CA ARG A 50 -10.87 -4.52 9.03
C ARG A 50 -12.39 -4.66 9.00
N GLU A 51 -12.90 -5.66 8.29
CA GLU A 51 -14.34 -5.92 8.25
C GLU A 51 -14.87 -6.36 9.62
N LEU A 52 -14.19 -7.31 10.29
CA LEU A 52 -14.54 -7.75 11.64
C LEU A 52 -14.56 -6.56 12.61
N ARG A 53 -13.54 -5.71 12.59
CA ARG A 53 -13.43 -4.53 13.43
C ARG A 53 -14.56 -3.53 13.16
N ARG A 54 -14.92 -3.28 11.90
CA ARG A 54 -16.06 -2.41 11.53
C ARG A 54 -17.39 -2.94 12.07
N LYS A 55 -17.68 -4.22 11.91
CA LYS A 55 -18.91 -4.87 12.43
C LYS A 55 -18.97 -4.87 13.96
N SER A 56 -17.81 -5.01 14.58
CA SER A 56 -17.64 -5.16 16.03
C SER A 56 -17.63 -3.85 16.81
N LYS A 57 -17.39 -2.70 16.14
CA LYS A 57 -17.15 -1.39 16.77
C LYS A 57 -18.22 -0.96 17.78
N ALA A 58 -19.48 -1.34 17.57
CA ALA A 58 -20.59 -0.96 18.44
C ALA A 58 -20.84 -1.95 19.61
N HIS A 59 -20.27 -3.15 19.56
CA HIS A 59 -20.62 -4.26 20.46
C HIS A 59 -19.44 -4.85 21.23
N LEU A 60 -18.19 -4.51 20.88
CA LEU A 60 -17.01 -5.00 21.58
C LEU A 60 -16.61 -4.11 22.76
N PRO A 61 -16.20 -4.72 23.89
CA PRO A 61 -15.46 -4.01 24.93
C PRO A 61 -14.26 -3.26 24.37
N GLU A 62 -13.97 -2.07 24.92
CA GLU A 62 -12.90 -1.20 24.43
C GLU A 62 -11.53 -1.90 24.42
N SER A 63 -11.24 -2.76 25.41
CA SER A 63 -10.00 -3.54 25.47
C SER A 63 -9.80 -4.44 24.25
N LEU A 64 -10.83 -5.21 23.87
CA LEU A 64 -10.80 -6.10 22.72
C LEU A 64 -10.75 -5.32 21.40
N TYR A 65 -11.39 -4.16 21.33
CA TYR A 65 -11.28 -3.28 20.17
C TYR A 65 -9.85 -2.73 19.99
N ARG A 66 -9.18 -2.36 21.08
CA ARG A 66 -7.77 -1.91 21.05
C ARG A 66 -6.83 -3.03 20.63
N GLU A 67 -7.05 -4.25 21.14
CA GLU A 67 -6.27 -5.43 20.74
C GLU A 67 -6.44 -5.75 19.25
N SER A 68 -7.67 -5.69 18.74
CA SER A 68 -7.95 -5.85 17.30
C SER A 68 -7.24 -4.80 16.44
N LEU A 69 -7.21 -3.53 16.88
CA LEU A 69 -6.45 -2.48 16.21
C LEU A 69 -4.93 -2.76 16.24
N GLN A 70 -4.40 -3.27 17.35
CA GLN A 70 -2.99 -3.61 17.45
C GLN A 70 -2.59 -4.74 16.48
N PHE A 71 -3.43 -5.75 16.33
CA PHE A 71 -3.22 -6.80 15.33
C PHE A 71 -3.26 -6.27 13.89
N GLU A 72 -4.18 -5.36 13.57
CA GLU A 72 -4.23 -4.68 12.27
C GLU A 72 -2.91 -3.94 11.98
N LEU A 73 -2.41 -3.16 12.94
CA LEU A 73 -1.13 -2.46 12.82
C LEU A 73 0.07 -3.42 12.64
N GLN A 74 0.06 -4.56 13.32
CA GLN A 74 1.10 -5.58 13.14
C GLN A 74 1.09 -6.16 11.73
N LEU A 75 -0.10 -6.46 11.18
CA LEU A 75 -0.24 -6.93 9.80
C LEU A 75 0.18 -5.88 8.77
N GLU A 76 -0.15 -4.61 8.99
CA GLU A 76 0.31 -3.52 8.11
C GLU A 76 1.84 -3.40 8.10
N ARG A 77 2.46 -3.49 9.28
CA ARG A 77 3.93 -3.49 9.40
C ARG A 77 4.55 -4.70 8.71
N GLN A 78 3.95 -5.89 8.85
CA GLN A 78 4.42 -7.08 8.14
C GLN A 78 4.30 -6.91 6.63
N GLN A 79 3.19 -6.35 6.14
CA GLN A 79 2.99 -6.10 4.72
C GLN A 79 4.05 -5.13 4.17
N GLN A 80 4.34 -4.03 4.87
CA GLN A 80 5.41 -3.11 4.49
C GLN A 80 6.78 -3.80 4.48
N ALA A 81 7.08 -4.63 5.49
CA ALA A 81 8.33 -5.38 5.53
C ALA A 81 8.46 -6.36 4.35
N ASP A 82 7.37 -7.04 3.98
CA ASP A 82 7.32 -7.97 2.84
C ASP A 82 7.56 -7.22 1.51
N ILE A 83 6.95 -6.04 1.32
CA ILE A 83 7.18 -5.18 0.15
C ILE A 83 8.65 -4.76 0.08
N VAL A 84 9.22 -4.24 1.16
CA VAL A 84 10.62 -3.78 1.21
C VAL A 84 11.59 -4.92 0.92
N ALA A 85 11.32 -6.11 1.48
CA ALA A 85 12.13 -7.29 1.21
C ALA A 85 12.14 -7.68 -0.27
N VAL A 86 11.01 -7.53 -0.97
CA VAL A 86 10.95 -7.73 -2.43
C VAL A 86 11.73 -6.64 -3.16
N LEU A 87 11.56 -5.36 -2.79
CA LEU A 87 12.27 -4.24 -3.42
C LEU A 87 13.80 -4.35 -3.32
N HIS A 88 14.32 -4.82 -2.18
CA HIS A 88 15.76 -5.07 -2.02
C HIS A 88 16.31 -6.13 -2.98
N GLN A 89 15.45 -6.96 -3.57
CA GLN A 89 15.84 -7.98 -4.56
C GLN A 89 15.65 -7.50 -6.00
N LEU A 90 15.10 -6.30 -6.21
CA LEU A 90 14.87 -5.75 -7.55
C LEU A 90 16.07 -4.89 -7.98
N PRO A 91 16.42 -4.91 -9.27
CA PRO A 91 17.36 -3.94 -9.82
C PRO A 91 16.68 -2.56 -9.89
N LEU A 92 16.91 -1.73 -8.87
CA LEU A 92 16.43 -0.35 -8.86
C LEU A 92 17.33 0.52 -9.73
N THR A 93 16.72 1.35 -10.56
CA THR A 93 17.41 2.29 -11.46
C THR A 93 17.01 3.72 -11.15
N ALA A 94 17.97 4.63 -11.22
CA ALA A 94 17.68 6.06 -11.13
C ALA A 94 16.90 6.53 -12.38
N VAL A 95 15.87 7.35 -12.17
CA VAL A 95 15.04 7.92 -13.23
C VAL A 95 14.95 9.45 -13.08
N THR A 96 15.05 10.17 -14.20
CA THR A 96 14.88 11.63 -14.22
C THR A 96 13.44 12.05 -13.99
N GLN A 97 12.48 11.22 -14.39
CA GLN A 97 11.04 11.46 -14.23
C GLN A 97 10.41 10.32 -13.44
N PRO A 98 9.97 10.58 -12.20
CA PRO A 98 9.22 9.61 -11.40
C PRO A 98 7.90 9.24 -12.08
N HIS A 99 7.50 7.97 -11.98
CA HIS A 99 6.35 7.44 -12.72
C HIS A 99 5.60 6.30 -12.01
N LEU A 100 6.12 5.75 -10.91
CA LEU A 100 5.56 4.56 -10.28
C LEU A 100 4.17 4.81 -9.69
N ILE A 101 3.90 5.98 -9.11
CA ILE A 101 2.55 6.36 -8.65
C ILE A 101 1.57 6.35 -9.83
N ASN A 102 1.98 6.91 -10.97
CA ASN A 102 1.13 7.01 -12.16
C ASN A 102 0.81 5.62 -12.70
N ASP A 103 1.81 4.75 -12.78
CA ASP A 103 1.64 3.38 -13.26
C ASP A 103 0.79 2.55 -12.30
N TYR A 104 0.99 2.70 -10.99
CA TYR A 104 0.16 2.03 -10.00
C TYR A 104 -1.30 2.48 -10.07
N CYS A 105 -1.55 3.79 -10.13
CA CYS A 105 -2.89 4.33 -10.29
C CYS A 105 -3.52 3.90 -11.62
N ARG A 106 -2.75 3.79 -12.70
CA ARG A 106 -3.22 3.29 -14.00
C ARG A 106 -3.66 1.82 -13.91
N GLN A 107 -2.88 0.96 -13.26
CA GLN A 107 -3.22 -0.46 -13.06
C GLN A 107 -4.52 -0.64 -12.28
N LEU A 108 -4.82 0.27 -11.34
CA LEU A 108 -6.05 0.26 -10.56
C LEU A 108 -7.25 0.94 -11.25
N GLY A 109 -7.08 1.50 -12.46
CA GLY A 109 -8.10 2.31 -13.12
C GLY A 109 -8.39 3.64 -12.40
N ALA A 110 -7.47 4.09 -11.56
CA ALA A 110 -7.60 5.25 -10.67
C ALA A 110 -6.70 6.43 -11.09
N GLN A 111 -6.50 6.62 -12.39
CA GLN A 111 -5.53 7.57 -12.97
C GLN A 111 -5.71 9.01 -12.45
N GLN A 112 -6.96 9.45 -12.27
CA GLN A 112 -7.32 10.74 -11.67
C GLN A 112 -6.78 10.96 -10.25
N LEU A 113 -6.48 9.90 -9.50
CA LEU A 113 -5.90 10.00 -8.16
C LEU A 113 -4.39 10.18 -8.18
N ALA A 114 -3.72 9.89 -9.30
CA ALA A 114 -2.27 10.02 -9.41
C ALA A 114 -1.83 11.48 -9.20
N GLU A 115 -2.57 12.44 -9.77
CA GLU A 115 -2.31 13.88 -9.57
C GLU A 115 -2.39 14.31 -8.11
N ILE A 116 -3.26 13.68 -7.32
CA ILE A 116 -3.41 13.96 -5.89
C ILE A 116 -2.20 13.43 -5.12
N PHE A 117 -1.73 12.22 -5.44
CA PHE A 117 -0.61 11.59 -4.74
C PHE A 117 0.77 12.11 -5.15
N ASN A 118 0.88 12.66 -6.37
CA ASN A 118 2.08 13.30 -6.88
C ASN A 118 2.33 14.69 -6.27
N LYS A 119 1.31 15.35 -5.70
CA LYS A 119 1.53 16.62 -4.99
C LYS A 119 2.45 16.35 -3.79
N GLN A 120 3.59 17.05 -3.76
CA GLN A 120 4.45 17.05 -2.58
C GLN A 120 3.66 17.65 -1.41
N ILE A 121 3.68 16.95 -0.28
CA ILE A 121 3.28 17.55 0.99
C ILE A 121 4.44 18.49 1.32
N HIS A 122 4.31 19.77 0.94
CA HIS A 122 5.16 20.79 1.52
C HIS A 122 4.76 20.89 2.99
N ASP A 123 5.73 20.65 3.88
CA ASP A 123 5.64 20.93 5.33
C ASP A 123 5.24 22.38 5.60
#